data_AF-A0A936MQE3-F1
#
_entry.id   AF-A0A936MQE3-F1
#
_cell.length_a   1.000
_cell.length_b   1.000
_cell.length_c   1.000
_cell.angle_alpha   90.00
_cell.angle_beta   90.00
_cell.angle_gamma   90.00
#
_symmetry.space_group_name_H-M   'P 1'
#
loop_
_entity.id
_entity.type
_entity.pdbx_description
1 polymer ?
#
loop_
_entity_poly.entity_id
_entity_poly.type
_entity_poly.pdbx_seq_one_letter_code
_entity_poly.pdbx_strand_id
1 'polypeptide(L)'
;MSTRTCPNGHAFTKTSNCPTCPQCDADEAQKSSWSTVLAAPARRALENAGITTLQQLAQRTQQEVMALHGMGPSSLPKLLAALKTKGLSFKESERKVPKTSAGKGNAAISDYLAALPKDQREALQKLSTQIVRAVPGIEEHFSYGMPAFKFLGHPMLYIGAAKNHCALYGSVPIDFKDALKDYTVSKGAIQFMPDKPLPAALVKAIVKAKCEEIEVRWGSKDQKLKK
;
A
#
# COMPACT_ATOMS: atom_id res chain seq x y z
N MET A 1 -5.88 16.51 49.56
CA MET A 1 -5.21 15.60 48.61
C MET A 1 -4.50 14.54 49.44
N SER A 2 -4.86 13.26 49.33
CA SER A 2 -4.22 12.22 50.16
C SER A 2 -2.84 11.88 49.60
N THR A 3 -1.81 11.97 50.44
CA THR A 3 -0.46 11.51 50.11
C THR A 3 -0.45 9.99 50.00
N ARG A 4 0.10 9.47 48.90
CA ARG A 4 0.27 8.04 48.64
C ARG A 4 1.75 7.71 48.61
N THR A 5 2.12 6.53 49.08
CA THR A 5 3.49 6.02 49.01
C THR A 5 3.54 4.83 48.06
N CYS A 6 4.47 4.84 47.11
CA CYS A 6 4.65 3.72 46.17
C CYS A 6 5.49 2.59 46.80
N PRO A 7 5.56 1.40 46.16
CA PRO A 7 6.41 0.29 46.62
C PRO A 7 7.91 0.62 46.74
N ASN A 8 8.40 1.61 45.99
CA ASN A 8 9.79 2.10 46.06
C ASN A 8 10.00 3.19 47.14
N GLY A 9 9.01 3.44 48.01
CA GLY A 9 9.12 4.39 49.12
C GLY A 9 8.87 5.87 48.76
N HIS A 10 8.65 6.21 47.50
CA HIS A 10 8.33 7.58 47.09
C HIS A 10 6.95 8.05 47.55
N ALA A 11 6.89 9.22 48.19
CA ALA A 11 5.66 9.88 48.62
C ALA A 11 5.20 10.91 47.57
N PHE A 12 3.94 10.84 47.14
CA PHE A 12 3.39 11.73 46.11
C PHE A 12 1.89 12.01 46.30
N THR A 13 1.43 13.13 45.74
CA THR A 13 0.02 13.57 45.75
C THR A 13 -0.49 13.67 44.31
N LYS A 14 -1.66 13.08 44.02
CA LYS A 14 -2.26 13.12 42.68
C LYS A 14 -3.77 13.25 42.78
N THR A 15 -4.36 14.06 41.91
CA THR A 15 -5.82 14.25 41.80
C THR A 15 -6.51 13.11 41.05
N SER A 16 -5.75 12.31 40.28
CA SER A 16 -6.25 11.15 39.55
C SER A 16 -6.04 9.84 40.30
N ASN A 17 -6.93 8.87 40.09
CA ASN A 17 -6.85 7.50 40.63
C ASN A 17 -5.85 6.59 39.90
N CYS A 18 -4.94 7.18 39.12
CA CYS A 18 -3.87 6.44 38.47
C CYS A 18 -2.88 5.91 39.54
N PRO A 19 -2.62 4.58 39.60
CA PRO A 19 -1.74 3.98 40.61
C PRO A 19 -0.25 4.28 40.37
N THR A 20 0.08 4.95 39.27
CA THR A 20 1.47 5.18 38.84
C THR A 20 2.13 6.34 39.60
N CYS A 21 3.32 6.07 40.15
CA CYS A 21 4.12 7.03 40.90
C CYS A 21 4.91 7.95 39.94
N PRO A 22 4.76 9.28 40.03
CA PRO A 22 5.43 10.23 39.13
C PRO A 22 6.96 10.27 39.30
N GLN A 23 7.48 9.97 40.49
CA GLN A 23 8.92 9.88 40.73
C GLN A 23 9.50 8.60 40.13
N CYS A 24 8.88 7.43 40.39
CA CYS A 24 9.27 6.18 39.72
C CYS A 24 9.22 6.33 38.19
N ASP A 25 8.20 7.03 37.68
CA ASP A 25 8.05 7.31 36.25
C ASP A 25 9.20 8.14 35.67
N ALA A 26 9.68 9.12 36.43
CA ALA A 26 10.82 9.95 36.06
C ALA A 26 12.13 9.15 36.12
N ASP A 27 12.34 8.37 37.19
CA ASP A 27 13.53 7.53 37.37
C ASP A 27 13.62 6.43 36.30
N GLU A 28 12.50 5.83 35.94
CA GLU A 28 12.42 4.84 34.87
C GLU A 28 12.63 5.49 33.50
N ALA A 29 12.15 6.73 33.31
CA ALA A 29 12.46 7.51 32.11
C ALA A 29 13.96 7.74 31.98
N GLN A 30 14.70 7.99 33.06
CA GLN A 30 16.14 8.21 32.96
C GLN A 30 16.93 6.93 32.63
N LYS A 31 16.40 5.73 32.90
CA LYS A 31 17.09 4.44 32.66
C LYS A 31 16.86 3.85 31.27
N SER A 32 15.83 4.31 30.57
CA SER A 32 15.45 3.77 29.27
C SER A 32 16.33 4.32 28.14
N SER A 33 16.80 3.42 27.27
CA SER A 33 17.48 3.80 26.00
C SER A 33 16.59 4.63 25.06
N TRP A 34 15.28 4.71 25.34
CA TRP A 34 14.28 5.39 24.51
C TRP A 34 13.88 6.77 25.01
N SER A 35 14.33 7.17 26.19
CA SER A 35 13.87 8.37 26.89
C SER A 35 14.18 9.68 26.18
N THR A 36 15.22 9.69 25.36
CA THR A 36 15.60 10.82 24.50
C THR A 36 14.83 10.86 23.18
N VAL A 37 14.18 9.75 22.81
CA VAL A 37 13.53 9.57 21.50
C VAL A 37 12.01 9.61 21.61
N LEU A 38 11.42 9.13 22.70
CA LEU A 38 9.98 8.89 22.82
C LEU A 38 9.34 9.49 24.07
N ALA A 39 8.06 9.84 23.96
CA ALA A 39 7.23 10.23 25.11
C ALA A 39 6.91 9.01 25.99
N ALA A 40 6.60 9.25 27.27
CA ALA A 40 6.34 8.20 28.27
C ALA A 40 5.36 7.09 27.82
N PRO A 41 4.25 7.37 27.11
CA PRO A 41 3.34 6.31 26.65
C PRO A 41 3.99 5.33 25.65
N ALA A 42 4.70 5.85 24.66
CA ALA A 42 5.36 5.03 23.63
C ALA A 42 6.59 4.29 24.17
N ARG A 43 7.33 4.92 25.09
CA ARG A 43 8.45 4.30 25.81
C ARG A 43 7.99 3.05 26.58
N ARG A 44 6.95 3.19 27.40
CA ARG A 44 6.37 2.06 28.16
C ARG A 44 5.84 0.97 27.26
N ALA A 45 5.21 1.35 26.15
CA ALA A 45 4.68 0.39 25.18
C ALA A 45 5.80 -0.53 24.64
N LEU A 46 6.97 0.04 24.32
CA LEU A 46 8.14 -0.72 23.86
C LEU A 46 8.76 -1.58 24.98
N GLU A 47 8.93 -1.01 26.18
CA GLU A 47 9.50 -1.73 27.33
C GLU A 47 8.63 -2.93 27.73
N ASN A 48 7.31 -2.75 27.81
CA ASN A 48 6.36 -3.83 28.07
C ASN A 48 6.35 -4.89 26.96
N ALA A 49 6.71 -4.52 25.74
CA ALA A 49 6.91 -5.45 24.62
C ALA A 49 8.29 -6.13 24.62
N GLY A 50 9.13 -5.87 25.63
CA GLY A 50 10.49 -6.37 25.75
C GLY A 50 11.49 -5.71 24.77
N ILE A 51 11.12 -4.58 24.17
CA ILE A 51 11.91 -3.86 23.17
C ILE A 51 12.70 -2.76 23.90
N THR A 52 13.90 -3.09 24.34
CA THR A 52 14.78 -2.18 25.10
C THR A 52 15.89 -1.57 24.24
N THR A 53 16.10 -2.07 23.02
CA THR A 53 17.17 -1.63 22.12
C THR A 53 16.71 -1.44 20.67
N LEU A 54 17.44 -0.63 19.90
CA LEU A 54 17.19 -0.43 18.46
C LEU A 54 17.35 -1.71 17.64
N GLN A 55 18.21 -2.64 18.06
CA GLN A 55 18.36 -3.94 17.40
C GLN A 55 17.13 -4.83 17.63
N GLN A 56 16.60 -4.88 18.85
CA GLN A 56 15.34 -5.58 19.13
C GLN A 56 14.17 -4.94 18.39
N LEU A 57 14.16 -3.61 18.28
CA LEU A 57 13.16 -2.89 17.50
C LEU A 57 13.25 -3.25 16.00
N ALA A 58 14.46 -3.34 15.46
CA ALA A 58 14.71 -3.77 14.08
C ALA A 58 14.29 -5.22 13.81
N GLN A 59 14.15 -6.07 14.83
CA GLN A 59 13.60 -7.42 14.68
C GLN A 59 12.07 -7.46 14.64
N ARG A 60 11.39 -6.35 14.95
CA ARG A 60 9.93 -6.22 14.87
C ARG A 60 9.53 -5.59 13.56
N THR A 61 8.28 -5.82 13.18
CA THR A 61 7.66 -5.18 12.03
C THR A 61 7.05 -3.84 12.45
N GLN A 62 6.94 -2.90 11.50
CA GLN A 62 6.28 -1.62 11.76
C GLN A 62 4.84 -1.80 12.28
N GLN A 63 4.13 -2.81 11.80
CA GLN A 63 2.75 -3.09 12.20
C GLN A 63 2.64 -3.62 13.63
N GLU A 64 3.51 -4.55 14.03
CA GLU A 64 3.56 -5.04 15.42
C GLU A 64 3.84 -3.88 16.40
N VAL A 65 4.74 -2.99 15.99
CA VAL A 65 5.15 -1.82 16.76
C VAL A 65 3.99 -0.82 16.85
N MET A 66 3.24 -0.58 15.76
CA MET A 66 2.02 0.22 15.79
C MET A 66 0.87 -0.42 16.57
N ALA A 67 0.83 -1.74 16.71
CA ALA A 67 -0.21 -2.46 17.46
C ALA A 67 -0.02 -2.36 18.98
N LEU A 68 1.13 -1.87 19.47
CA LEU A 68 1.36 -1.70 20.90
C LEU A 68 0.51 -0.53 21.45
N HIS A 69 -0.17 -0.79 22.56
CA HIS A 69 -1.03 0.20 23.21
C HIS A 69 -0.20 1.40 23.71
N GLY A 70 -0.44 2.59 23.16
CA GLY A 70 0.34 3.81 23.44
C GLY A 70 1.23 4.28 22.29
N MET A 71 1.26 3.55 21.18
CA MET A 71 1.99 3.91 19.97
C MET A 71 1.12 4.72 19.01
N GLY A 72 1.26 6.05 19.07
CA GLY A 72 0.56 6.97 18.18
C GLY A 72 1.35 7.34 16.91
N PRO A 73 0.70 8.03 15.95
CA PRO A 73 1.32 8.47 14.69
C PRO A 73 2.54 9.39 14.90
N SER A 74 2.68 10.01 16.07
CA SER A 74 3.80 10.88 16.43
C SER A 74 5.07 10.13 16.87
N SER A 75 4.95 8.86 17.28
CA SER A 75 6.06 8.08 17.83
C SER A 75 6.80 7.29 16.75
N LEU A 76 6.08 6.81 15.73
CA LEU A 76 6.65 6.02 14.65
C LEU A 76 7.72 6.76 13.83
N PRO A 77 7.55 8.03 13.41
CA PRO A 77 8.58 8.76 12.68
C PRO A 77 9.89 8.90 13.46
N LYS A 78 9.81 9.04 14.79
CA LYS A 78 10.98 9.15 15.66
C LYS A 78 11.75 7.84 15.74
N LEU A 79 11.04 6.72 15.80
CA LEU A 79 11.64 5.38 15.73
C LEU A 79 12.31 5.10 14.39
N LEU A 80 11.66 5.46 13.29
CA LEU A 80 12.25 5.34 11.95
C LEU A 80 13.54 6.17 11.82
N ALA A 81 13.54 7.40 12.34
CA ALA A 81 14.73 8.24 12.36
C ALA A 81 15.86 7.61 13.21
N ALA A 82 15.54 7.06 14.38
CA ALA A 82 16.52 6.43 15.26
C ALA A 82 17.06 5.09 14.72
N LEU A 83 16.25 4.32 13.98
CA LEU A 83 16.73 3.13 13.26
C LEU A 83 17.67 3.54 12.12
N LYS A 84 17.29 4.57 11.35
CA LYS A 84 18.07 5.07 10.22
C LYS A 84 19.45 5.58 10.63
N THR A 85 19.59 6.27 11.76
CA THR A 85 20.90 6.74 12.25
C THR A 85 21.85 5.60 12.59
N LYS A 86 21.33 4.41 12.89
CA LYS A 86 22.13 3.19 13.12
C LYS A 86 22.22 2.26 11.92
N GLY A 87 21.75 2.68 10.74
CA GLY A 87 21.71 1.83 9.54
C GLY A 87 20.77 0.63 9.68
N LEU A 88 19.85 0.67 10.64
CA LEU A 88 18.86 -0.36 10.89
C LEU A 88 17.53 0.02 10.23
N SER A 89 16.71 -1.00 9.96
CA SER A 89 15.32 -0.85 9.51
C SER A 89 14.45 -1.84 10.29
N PHE A 90 13.13 -1.63 10.30
CA PHE A 90 12.21 -2.64 10.82
C PHE A 90 12.37 -3.93 10.03
N LYS A 91 12.16 -5.06 10.71
CA LYS A 91 12.01 -6.36 10.07
C LYS A 91 10.92 -6.19 9.03
N GLU A 92 11.25 -6.53 7.79
CA GLU A 92 10.24 -6.55 6.76
C GLU A 92 9.11 -7.43 7.30
N SER A 93 7.92 -6.85 7.38
CA SER A 93 6.77 -7.66 7.75
C SER A 93 6.79 -8.86 6.82
N GLU A 94 6.58 -10.05 7.38
CA GLU A 94 5.94 -11.12 6.63
C GLU A 94 4.50 -10.68 6.33
N ARG A 95 4.33 -9.50 5.72
CA ARG A 95 3.34 -9.28 4.71
C ARG A 95 3.43 -10.56 3.89
N LYS A 96 2.40 -11.38 4.02
CA LYS A 96 1.74 -11.90 2.83
C LYS A 96 1.42 -10.68 1.96
N VAL A 97 2.46 -10.10 1.33
CA VAL A 97 2.35 -9.72 -0.06
C VAL A 97 1.79 -11.00 -0.65
N PRO A 98 0.56 -10.98 -1.21
CA PRO A 98 0.16 -12.12 -2.00
C PRO A 98 1.34 -12.32 -2.94
N LYS A 99 2.07 -13.43 -2.79
CA LYS A 99 2.95 -13.90 -3.85
C LYS A 99 1.98 -14.02 -4.99
N THR A 100 1.93 -13.00 -5.85
CA THR A 100 1.22 -13.09 -7.10
C THR A 100 2.02 -14.13 -7.82
N SER A 101 1.54 -15.35 -7.69
CA SER A 101 2.09 -16.52 -8.31
C SER A 101 2.07 -16.16 -9.79
N ALA A 102 3.24 -15.94 -10.36
CA ALA A 102 3.38 -15.69 -11.79
C ALA A 102 2.67 -16.78 -12.62
N GLY A 103 2.39 -17.96 -12.03
CA GLY A 103 1.54 -19.01 -12.61
C GLY A 103 0.03 -18.92 -12.31
N LYS A 104 -0.45 -18.25 -11.25
CA LYS A 104 -1.89 -18.22 -10.89
C LYS A 104 -2.62 -17.03 -11.49
N GLY A 105 -1.91 -15.93 -11.79
CA GLY A 105 -2.48 -14.78 -12.49
C GLY A 105 -2.92 -15.14 -13.90
N ASN A 106 -2.08 -15.85 -14.66
CA ASN A 106 -2.39 -16.22 -16.05
C ASN A 106 -3.51 -17.28 -16.13
N ALA A 107 -3.51 -18.26 -15.22
CA ALA A 107 -4.61 -19.21 -15.09
C ALA A 107 -5.94 -18.53 -14.75
N ALA A 108 -5.95 -17.60 -13.77
CA ALA A 108 -7.16 -16.87 -13.40
C ALA A 108 -7.68 -15.95 -14.52
N ILE A 109 -6.79 -15.33 -15.30
CA ILE A 109 -7.16 -14.56 -16.49
C ILE A 109 -7.78 -15.49 -17.55
N SER A 110 -7.17 -16.65 -17.79
CA SER A 110 -7.69 -17.66 -18.72
C SER A 110 -9.08 -18.15 -18.30
N ASP A 111 -9.27 -18.49 -17.02
CA ASP A 111 -10.55 -18.94 -16.47
C ASP A 111 -11.62 -17.84 -16.59
N TYR A 112 -11.26 -16.59 -16.28
CA TYR A 112 -12.14 -15.44 -16.44
C TYR A 112 -12.60 -15.29 -17.89
N LEU A 113 -11.67 -15.32 -18.85
CA LEU A 113 -11.99 -15.20 -20.27
C LEU A 113 -12.80 -16.39 -20.78
N ALA A 114 -12.53 -17.61 -20.29
CA ALA A 114 -13.27 -18.82 -20.65
C ALA A 114 -14.73 -18.77 -20.18
N ALA A 115 -15.02 -18.10 -19.06
CA ALA A 115 -16.38 -17.92 -18.56
C ALA A 115 -17.22 -16.92 -19.37
N LEU A 116 -16.60 -16.09 -20.22
CA LEU A 116 -17.30 -15.07 -21.00
C LEU A 116 -17.91 -15.63 -22.30
N PRO A 117 -18.99 -15.00 -22.80
CA PRO A 117 -19.48 -15.20 -24.17
C PRO A 117 -18.36 -15.00 -25.20
N LYS A 118 -18.43 -15.73 -26.32
CA LYS A 118 -17.38 -15.74 -27.36
C LYS A 118 -16.99 -14.33 -27.81
N ASP A 119 -17.97 -13.49 -28.11
CA ASP A 119 -17.72 -12.14 -28.64
C ASP A 119 -16.97 -11.25 -27.63
N GLN A 120 -17.39 -11.30 -26.36
CA GLN A 120 -16.74 -10.56 -25.28
C GLN A 120 -15.34 -11.08 -25.00
N ARG A 121 -15.15 -12.40 -25.02
CA ARG A 121 -13.85 -13.05 -24.86
C ARG A 121 -12.87 -12.58 -25.93
N GLU A 122 -13.27 -12.63 -27.20
CA GLU A 122 -12.42 -12.22 -28.32
C GLU A 122 -12.07 -10.72 -28.25
N ALA A 123 -13.04 -9.88 -27.90
CA ALA A 123 -12.82 -8.43 -27.74
C ALA A 123 -11.82 -8.13 -26.61
N LEU A 124 -11.96 -8.78 -25.45
CA LEU A 124 -11.06 -8.59 -24.31
C LEU A 124 -9.66 -9.18 -24.53
N GLN A 125 -9.56 -10.31 -25.22
CA GLN A 125 -8.25 -10.89 -25.61
C GLN A 125 -7.49 -9.98 -26.56
N LYS A 126 -8.19 -9.41 -27.55
CA LYS A 126 -7.60 -8.41 -28.46
C LYS A 126 -7.13 -7.18 -27.68
N LEU A 127 -7.95 -6.69 -26.74
CA LEU A 127 -7.60 -5.53 -25.91
C LEU A 127 -6.40 -5.80 -25.00
N SER A 128 -6.35 -6.94 -24.29
CA SER A 128 -5.19 -7.35 -23.48
C SER A 128 -3.92 -7.38 -24.33
N THR A 129 -3.98 -8.00 -25.51
CA THR A 129 -2.84 -8.07 -26.44
C THR A 129 -2.38 -6.68 -26.89
N GLN A 130 -3.31 -5.77 -27.18
CA GLN A 130 -2.99 -4.39 -27.56
C GLN A 130 -2.33 -3.63 -26.41
N ILE A 131 -2.79 -3.81 -25.17
CA ILE A 131 -2.24 -3.15 -23.99
C ILE A 131 -0.80 -3.60 -23.75
N VAL A 132 -0.55 -4.91 -23.69
CA VAL A 132 0.79 -5.46 -23.42
C VAL A 132 1.78 -5.11 -24.55
N ARG A 133 1.31 -5.02 -25.80
CA ARG A 133 2.15 -4.61 -26.94
C ARG A 133 2.37 -3.11 -27.06
N ALA A 134 1.59 -2.28 -26.36
CA ALA A 134 1.68 -0.83 -26.50
C ALA A 134 2.97 -0.28 -25.88
N VAL A 135 3.38 -0.80 -24.72
CA VAL A 135 4.57 -0.36 -23.97
C VAL A 135 5.27 -1.58 -23.35
N PRO A 136 6.58 -1.77 -23.56
CA PRO A 136 7.32 -2.85 -22.91
C PRO A 136 7.38 -2.63 -21.39
N GLY A 137 7.27 -3.71 -20.61
CA GLY A 137 7.30 -3.65 -19.13
C GLY A 137 5.92 -3.58 -18.47
N ILE A 138 4.85 -3.72 -19.24
CA ILE A 138 3.50 -3.95 -18.69
C ILE A 138 3.40 -5.40 -18.23
N GLU A 139 2.96 -5.59 -16.98
CA GLU A 139 2.73 -6.89 -16.37
C GLU A 139 1.23 -7.16 -16.22
N GLU A 140 0.77 -8.32 -16.68
CA GLU A 140 -0.60 -8.77 -16.48
C GLU A 140 -0.76 -9.41 -15.10
N HIS A 141 -1.87 -9.09 -14.46
CA HIS A 141 -2.23 -9.61 -13.16
C HIS A 141 -3.74 -9.85 -13.05
N PHE A 142 -4.18 -10.52 -12.00
CA PHE A 142 -5.59 -10.74 -11.72
C PHE A 142 -5.94 -10.16 -10.35
N SER A 143 -6.80 -9.14 -10.32
CA SER A 143 -7.18 -8.45 -9.09
C SER A 143 -8.61 -7.97 -9.17
N TYR A 144 -9.29 -7.92 -8.03
CA TYR A 144 -10.71 -7.54 -7.94
C TYR A 144 -11.63 -8.40 -8.85
N GLY A 145 -11.26 -9.66 -9.07
CA GLY A 145 -12.03 -10.57 -9.94
C GLY A 145 -11.92 -10.25 -11.44
N MET A 146 -10.96 -9.42 -11.84
CA MET A 146 -10.77 -8.97 -13.22
C MET A 146 -9.30 -9.02 -13.65
N PRO A 147 -9.01 -9.23 -14.95
CA PRO A 147 -7.68 -8.99 -15.49
C PRO A 147 -7.25 -7.52 -15.30
N ALA A 148 -6.01 -7.33 -14.88
CA ALA A 148 -5.40 -6.07 -14.49
C ALA A 148 -4.02 -5.92 -15.14
N PHE A 149 -3.58 -4.68 -15.34
CA PHE A 149 -2.29 -4.34 -15.93
C PHE A 149 -1.52 -3.43 -14.98
N LYS A 150 -0.27 -3.79 -14.70
CA LYS A 150 0.65 -3.02 -13.89
C LYS A 150 1.78 -2.47 -14.75
N PHE A 151 2.30 -1.32 -14.36
CA PHE A 151 3.50 -0.72 -14.93
C PHE A 151 4.39 -0.25 -13.78
N LEU A 152 5.67 -0.62 -13.82
CA LEU A 152 6.62 -0.35 -12.73
C LEU A 152 6.13 -0.84 -11.34
N GLY A 153 5.42 -1.97 -11.30
CA GLY A 153 4.84 -2.52 -10.06
C GLY A 153 3.54 -1.84 -9.60
N HIS A 154 3.10 -0.76 -10.25
CA HIS A 154 1.90 0.00 -9.88
C HIS A 154 0.71 -0.35 -10.78
N PRO A 155 -0.50 -0.56 -10.23
CA PRO A 155 -1.69 -0.87 -11.03
C PRO A 155 -2.14 0.33 -11.87
N MET A 156 -2.48 0.05 -13.14
CA MET A 156 -2.73 1.08 -14.15
C MET A 156 -4.13 0.98 -14.77
N LEU A 157 -4.46 -0.20 -15.29
CA LEU A 157 -5.70 -0.46 -16.02
C LEU A 157 -6.28 -1.82 -15.61
N TYR A 158 -7.58 -1.98 -15.81
CA TYR A 158 -8.27 -3.27 -15.70
C TYR A 158 -9.19 -3.44 -16.89
N ILE A 159 -9.48 -4.68 -17.27
CA ILE A 159 -10.47 -4.97 -18.29
C ILE A 159 -11.54 -5.88 -17.71
N GLY A 160 -12.78 -5.71 -18.17
CA GLY A 160 -13.86 -6.58 -17.76
C GLY A 160 -15.04 -6.57 -18.73
N ALA A 161 -15.95 -7.49 -18.51
CA ALA A 161 -17.21 -7.58 -19.24
C ALA A 161 -18.41 -7.45 -18.30
N ALA A 162 -19.45 -6.79 -18.80
CA ALA A 162 -20.78 -6.73 -18.23
C ALA A 162 -21.76 -7.47 -19.16
N LYS A 163 -23.06 -7.43 -18.82
CA LYS A 163 -24.10 -8.17 -19.58
C LYS A 163 -24.04 -7.91 -21.10
N ASN A 164 -23.89 -6.65 -21.53
CA ASN A 164 -23.98 -6.25 -22.94
C ASN A 164 -22.77 -5.45 -23.46
N HIS A 165 -21.74 -5.22 -22.64
CA HIS A 165 -20.60 -4.40 -23.03
C HIS A 165 -19.32 -4.90 -22.37
N CYS A 166 -18.19 -4.56 -22.99
CA CYS A 166 -16.87 -4.65 -22.38
C CYS A 166 -16.47 -3.28 -21.85
N ALA A 167 -15.57 -3.27 -20.87
CA ALA A 167 -15.10 -2.04 -20.26
C ALA A 167 -13.59 -2.08 -20.02
N LEU A 168 -12.94 -0.96 -20.33
CA LEU A 168 -11.59 -0.65 -19.88
C LEU A 168 -11.72 0.27 -18.66
N TYR A 169 -11.30 -0.22 -17.50
CA TYR A 169 -11.33 0.53 -16.25
C TYR A 169 -9.97 1.19 -15.99
N GLY A 170 -10.05 2.43 -15.53
CA GLY A 170 -8.91 3.30 -15.30
C GLY A 170 -9.38 4.75 -15.41
N SER A 171 -8.71 5.65 -14.68
CA SER A 171 -8.97 7.09 -14.83
C SER A 171 -8.74 7.48 -16.30
N VAL A 172 -9.70 8.03 -17.01
CA VAL A 172 -9.48 8.40 -18.43
C VAL A 172 -8.80 9.77 -18.46
N PRO A 173 -7.62 9.93 -19.09
CA PRO A 173 -7.01 11.26 -19.21
C PRO A 173 -7.95 12.18 -19.99
N ILE A 174 -8.02 13.46 -19.57
CA ILE A 174 -8.98 14.44 -20.08
C ILE A 174 -8.81 14.64 -21.60
N ASP A 175 -7.59 14.45 -22.09
CA ASP A 175 -7.20 14.68 -23.49
C ASP A 175 -7.82 13.68 -24.49
N PHE A 176 -8.44 12.59 -24.01
CA PHE A 176 -9.05 11.58 -24.87
C PHE A 176 -10.55 11.78 -25.11
N LYS A 177 -11.15 12.87 -24.60
CA LYS A 177 -12.60 13.11 -24.73
C LYS A 177 -13.09 13.10 -26.18
N ASP A 178 -12.40 13.79 -27.08
CA ASP A 178 -12.80 13.85 -28.50
C ASP A 178 -12.67 12.50 -29.22
N ALA A 179 -11.61 11.75 -28.91
CA ALA A 179 -11.37 10.43 -29.47
C ALA A 179 -12.34 9.36 -28.92
N LEU A 180 -12.98 9.65 -27.78
CA LEU A 180 -13.91 8.74 -27.11
C LEU A 180 -15.38 9.16 -27.26
N LYS A 181 -15.70 10.17 -28.06
CA LYS A 181 -17.07 10.69 -28.23
C LYS A 181 -18.11 9.64 -28.66
N ASP A 182 -17.66 8.60 -29.37
CA ASP A 182 -18.50 7.52 -29.87
C ASP A 182 -18.64 6.35 -28.87
N TYR A 183 -18.11 6.52 -27.65
CA TYR A 183 -18.09 5.51 -26.58
C TYR A 183 -18.71 6.06 -25.29
N THR A 184 -19.24 5.18 -24.45
CA THR A 184 -19.74 5.58 -23.14
C THR A 184 -18.60 5.68 -22.16
N VAL A 185 -18.25 6.91 -21.75
CA VAL A 185 -17.14 7.19 -20.84
C VAL A 185 -17.63 7.71 -19.50
N SER A 186 -17.02 7.22 -18.42
CA SER A 186 -17.14 7.74 -17.07
C SER A 186 -15.75 8.11 -16.54
N LYS A 187 -15.70 8.73 -15.36
CA LYS A 187 -14.43 9.11 -14.71
C LYS A 187 -13.45 7.95 -14.52
N GLY A 188 -13.94 6.71 -14.46
CA GLY A 188 -13.12 5.52 -14.19
C GLY A 188 -13.29 4.35 -15.16
N ALA A 189 -14.05 4.52 -16.24
CA ALA A 189 -14.30 3.44 -17.19
C ALA A 189 -14.66 3.95 -18.59
N ILE A 190 -14.18 3.24 -19.61
CA ILE A 190 -14.58 3.36 -21.00
C ILE A 190 -15.33 2.09 -21.37
N GLN A 191 -16.62 2.21 -21.67
CA GLN A 191 -17.44 1.09 -22.12
C GLN A 191 -17.47 1.06 -23.65
N PHE A 192 -17.33 -0.14 -24.21
CA PHE A 192 -17.36 -0.39 -25.64
C PHE A 192 -18.11 -1.69 -25.91
N MET A 193 -18.71 -1.81 -27.10
CA MET A 193 -19.38 -3.05 -27.48
C MET A 193 -18.38 -4.03 -28.12
N PRO A 194 -18.57 -5.35 -27.98
CA PRO A 194 -17.65 -6.34 -28.57
C PRO A 194 -17.51 -6.22 -30.09
N ASP A 195 -18.58 -5.83 -30.78
CA ASP A 195 -18.66 -5.57 -32.22
C ASP A 195 -18.01 -4.24 -32.64
N LYS A 196 -17.90 -3.29 -31.71
CA LYS A 196 -17.24 -1.99 -31.90
C LYS A 196 -16.11 -1.81 -30.87
N PRO A 197 -15.01 -2.58 -30.99
CA PRO A 197 -13.90 -2.54 -30.05
C PRO A 197 -13.12 -1.23 -30.14
N LEU A 198 -12.37 -0.91 -29.08
CA LEU A 198 -11.49 0.25 -29.06
C LEU A 198 -10.42 0.16 -30.16
N PRO A 199 -10.21 1.21 -30.97
CA PRO A 199 -9.18 1.22 -32.00
C PRO A 199 -7.79 1.05 -31.39
N ALA A 200 -6.93 0.26 -32.02
CA ALA A 200 -5.58 -0.03 -31.51
C ALA A 200 -4.75 1.24 -31.27
N ALA A 201 -4.90 2.25 -32.13
CA ALA A 201 -4.23 3.54 -31.97
C ALA A 201 -4.68 4.28 -30.70
N LEU A 202 -5.97 4.23 -30.40
CA LEU A 202 -6.55 4.85 -29.20
C LEU A 202 -6.10 4.11 -27.94
N VAL A 203 -6.13 2.78 -27.96
CA VAL A 203 -5.63 1.95 -26.83
C VAL A 203 -4.16 2.27 -26.55
N LYS A 204 -3.32 2.31 -27.59
CA LYS A 204 -1.89 2.62 -27.44
C LYS A 204 -1.67 4.01 -26.84
N ALA A 205 -2.42 5.01 -27.29
CA ALA A 205 -2.32 6.36 -26.77
C ALA A 205 -2.75 6.47 -25.30
N ILE A 206 -3.86 5.82 -24.92
CA ILE A 206 -4.33 5.76 -23.52
C ILE A 206 -3.30 5.06 -22.63
N VAL A 207 -2.76 3.91 -23.08
CA VAL A 207 -1.76 3.15 -22.32
C VAL A 207 -0.49 3.97 -22.12
N LYS A 208 0.00 4.65 -23.16
CA LYS A 208 1.19 5.50 -23.06
C LYS A 208 0.99 6.65 -22.07
N ALA A 209 -0.12 7.38 -22.16
CA ALA A 209 -0.45 8.45 -21.22
C ALA A 209 -0.53 7.94 -19.77
N LYS A 210 -1.02 6.71 -19.57
CA LYS A 210 -1.08 6.08 -18.25
C LYS A 210 0.29 5.67 -17.70
N CYS A 211 1.16 5.15 -18.55
CA CYS A 211 2.54 4.86 -18.19
C CYS A 211 3.26 6.15 -17.75
N GLU A 212 3.12 7.23 -18.52
CA GLU A 212 3.69 8.55 -18.19
C GLU A 212 3.14 9.08 -16.85
N GLU A 213 1.82 8.95 -16.59
CA GLU A 213 1.23 9.34 -15.29
C GLU A 213 1.86 8.56 -14.12
N ILE A 214 2.07 7.25 -14.29
CA ILE A 214 2.72 6.41 -13.27
C ILE A 214 4.18 6.81 -13.07
N GLU A 215 4.92 7.07 -14.14
CA GLU A 215 6.31 7.55 -14.06
C GLU A 215 6.42 8.89 -13.35
N VAL A 216 5.54 9.85 -13.65
CA VAL A 216 5.53 11.14 -12.94
C VAL A 216 5.18 10.97 -11.46
N ARG A 217 4.20 10.11 -11.17
CA ARG A 217 3.70 9.91 -9.81
C ARG A 217 4.65 9.08 -8.92
N TRP A 218 5.38 8.13 -9.50
CA TRP A 218 6.17 7.13 -8.76
C TRP A 218 7.64 7.02 -9.17
N GLY A 219 8.03 7.50 -10.35
CA GLY A 219 9.38 7.36 -10.92
C GLY A 219 10.51 7.97 -10.08
N SER A 220 10.22 8.99 -9.27
CA SER A 220 11.20 9.58 -8.33
C SER A 220 11.37 8.81 -7.02
N LYS A 221 10.45 7.91 -6.64
CA LYS A 221 10.50 7.14 -5.38
C LYS A 221 11.10 5.75 -5.58
N ASP A 222 10.83 5.10 -6.71
CA ASP A 222 11.32 3.74 -6.99
C ASP A 222 12.82 3.68 -7.33
N GLN A 223 13.40 4.73 -7.93
CA GLN A 223 14.85 4.80 -8.16
C GLN A 223 15.68 4.90 -6.86
N LYS A 224 15.09 5.33 -5.73
CA LYS A 224 15.75 5.36 -4.42
C LYS A 224 15.66 4.04 -3.66
N LEU A 225 14.83 3.08 -4.09
CA LEU A 225 14.73 1.76 -3.48
C LEU A 225 15.68 0.73 -4.12
N LYS A 226 16.38 1.10 -5.20
CA LYS A 226 17.32 0.22 -5.93
C LYS A 226 18.80 0.59 -5.73
N LYS A 227 19.12 1.48 -4.78
CA LYS A 227 20.50 1.93 -4.52
C LYS A 227 20.93 1.64 -3.09
#